data_AF-A0A9E3YDN2-F1
#
_entry.id   AF-A0A9E3YDN2-F1
#
_cell.length_a   1.000
_cell.length_b   1.000
_cell.length_c   1.000
_cell.angle_alpha   90.00
_cell.angle_beta   90.00
_cell.angle_gamma   90.00
#
_symmetry.space_group_name_H-M   'P 1'
#
loop_
_entity.id
_entity.type
_entity.pdbx_description
1 polymer ?
#
loop_
_entity_poly.entity_id
_entity_poly.type
_entity_poly.pdbx_seq_one_letter_code
_entity_poly.pdbx_strand_id
1 'polypeptide(L)'
;MRFASSLSTHPHAPTAAGEIVGELLDTLGDSPDAAVVLVAGAHAGLLAPICSAVRDLAGVGVTVGASASAVIGNGRVVENTPAISVWAAITSAATPFHLSLEPTGAPGGERAMRGVESVQLEHADAAFVLAAPDFALEAVVGALHGRHSHLRIAGGTISAGAAQTTQMWVDGQLHHDGAVGLLLGAQDDHVPAAATAHGASPVGQAMVVTAAVGRSVQALAGAKATDALDRLVLGPTELLGPQW
;
A
#
# COMPACT_ATOMS: atom_id res chain seq x y z
N MET A 1 0.33 -20.27 -1.25
CA MET A 1 1.19 -19.13 -0.85
C MET A 1 1.37 -19.13 0.65
N ARG A 2 2.61 -19.12 1.14
CA ARG A 2 2.94 -18.87 2.57
C ARG A 2 3.39 -17.42 2.70
N PHE A 3 3.02 -16.75 3.77
CA PHE A 3 3.43 -15.37 4.01
C PHE A 3 3.62 -15.09 5.50
N ALA A 4 4.40 -14.08 5.81
CA ALA A 4 4.61 -13.56 7.15
C ALA A 4 4.66 -12.03 7.12
N SER A 5 4.43 -11.42 8.26
CA SER A 5 4.65 -9.99 8.46
C SER A 5 5.42 -9.77 9.75
N SER A 6 6.29 -8.76 9.79
CA SER A 6 7.05 -8.38 10.97
C SER A 6 7.11 -6.85 11.09
N LEU A 7 7.27 -6.36 12.32
CA LEU A 7 7.36 -4.94 12.64
C LEU A 7 8.45 -4.71 13.70
N SER A 8 9.42 -3.88 13.37
CA SER A 8 10.41 -3.38 14.33
C SER A 8 10.27 -1.88 14.51
N THR A 9 10.40 -1.42 15.76
CA THR A 9 10.49 -0.01 16.12
C THR A 9 11.86 0.34 16.72
N HIS A 10 12.87 -0.50 16.48
CA HIS A 10 14.20 -0.27 17.00
C HIS A 10 14.81 1.01 16.36
N PRO A 11 15.39 1.92 17.15
CA PRO A 11 15.84 3.23 16.64
C PRO A 11 17.06 3.13 15.71
N HIS A 12 17.81 2.02 15.77
CA HIS A 12 18.96 1.75 14.90
C HIS A 12 18.57 0.86 13.71
N ALA A 13 18.65 1.38 12.49
CA ALA A 13 18.12 0.72 11.28
C ALA A 13 18.71 -0.68 11.00
N PRO A 14 20.04 -0.92 11.10
CA PRO A 14 20.59 -2.27 10.92
C PRO A 14 20.04 -3.28 11.94
N THR A 15 19.83 -2.86 13.19
CA THR A 15 19.27 -3.73 14.23
C THR A 15 17.80 -4.02 13.94
N ALA A 16 17.03 -2.99 13.57
CA ALA A 16 15.64 -3.14 13.18
C ALA A 16 15.47 -4.11 11.98
N ALA A 17 16.31 -3.97 10.95
CA ALA A 17 16.31 -4.87 9.81
C ALA A 17 16.65 -6.32 10.21
N GLY A 18 17.62 -6.52 11.12
CA GLY A 18 17.94 -7.85 11.66
C GLY A 18 16.79 -8.48 12.45
N GLU A 19 16.10 -7.71 13.30
CA GLU A 19 14.89 -8.17 14.02
C GLU A 19 13.79 -8.60 13.05
N ILE A 20 13.52 -7.79 12.03
CA ILE A 20 12.55 -8.08 10.97
C ILE A 20 12.89 -9.41 10.28
N VAL A 21 14.13 -9.55 9.81
CA VAL A 21 14.55 -10.72 9.03
C VAL A 21 14.49 -11.98 9.89
N GLY A 22 14.92 -11.91 11.15
CA GLY A 22 14.82 -13.03 12.09
C GLY A 22 13.37 -13.50 12.26
N GLU A 23 12.45 -12.58 12.59
CA GLU A 23 11.04 -12.91 12.79
C GLU A 23 10.37 -13.48 11.53
N LEU A 24 10.71 -12.93 10.34
CA LEU A 24 10.19 -13.43 9.07
C LEU A 24 10.66 -14.86 8.77
N LEU A 25 11.96 -15.13 8.92
CA LEU A 25 12.53 -16.45 8.63
C LEU A 25 12.07 -17.50 9.65
N ASP A 26 11.96 -17.14 10.93
CA ASP A 26 11.42 -18.02 11.97
C ASP A 26 9.95 -18.42 11.67
N THR A 27 9.17 -17.51 11.09
CA THR A 27 7.76 -17.75 10.75
C THR A 27 7.59 -18.51 9.43
N LEU A 28 8.36 -18.16 8.39
CA LEU A 28 8.23 -18.73 7.06
C LEU A 28 8.92 -20.10 6.93
N GLY A 29 10.03 -20.30 7.65
CA GLY A 29 10.88 -21.49 7.58
C GLY A 29 11.76 -21.61 6.32
N ASP A 30 11.49 -20.81 5.29
CA ASP A 30 12.21 -20.77 4.01
C ASP A 30 12.39 -19.30 3.57
N SER A 31 13.31 -19.05 2.63
CA SER A 31 13.50 -17.72 2.04
C SER A 31 12.28 -17.31 1.19
N PRO A 32 11.68 -16.13 1.43
CA PRO A 32 10.61 -15.60 0.59
C PRO A 32 11.14 -15.18 -0.77
N ASP A 33 10.30 -15.20 -1.81
CA ASP A 33 10.64 -14.70 -3.15
C ASP A 33 10.24 -13.24 -3.36
N ALA A 34 9.34 -12.71 -2.52
CA ALA A 34 8.87 -11.34 -2.56
C ALA A 34 8.76 -10.71 -1.16
N ALA A 35 9.11 -9.43 -1.05
CA ALA A 35 8.87 -8.63 0.14
C ALA A 35 8.39 -7.21 -0.19
N VAL A 36 7.46 -6.72 0.63
CA VAL A 36 7.00 -5.34 0.67
C VAL A 36 7.52 -4.71 1.96
N VAL A 37 8.31 -3.64 1.83
CA VAL A 37 9.01 -2.97 2.94
C VAL A 37 8.51 -1.54 3.08
N LEU A 38 7.91 -1.22 4.22
CA LEU A 38 7.49 0.13 4.57
C LEU A 38 8.35 0.67 5.71
N VAL A 39 8.84 1.89 5.56
CA VAL A 39 9.67 2.57 6.56
C VAL A 39 9.04 3.89 6.99
N ALA A 40 9.10 4.20 8.28
CA ALA A 40 8.58 5.45 8.82
C ALA A 40 9.51 6.09 9.87
N GLY A 41 9.22 7.34 10.21
CA GLY A 41 9.98 8.12 11.18
C GLY A 41 11.41 8.39 10.72
N ALA A 42 12.39 8.25 11.62
CA ALA A 42 13.79 8.51 11.32
C ALA A 42 14.38 7.56 10.26
N HIS A 43 13.72 6.42 10.00
CA HIS A 43 14.13 5.45 8.97
C HIS A 43 13.69 5.85 7.56
N ALA A 44 12.85 6.86 7.39
CA ALA A 44 12.28 7.24 6.10
C ALA A 44 13.35 7.53 5.02
N GLY A 45 14.45 8.20 5.39
CA GLY A 45 15.56 8.49 4.47
C GLY A 45 16.50 7.30 4.22
N LEU A 46 16.25 6.15 4.85
CA LEU A 46 17.05 4.93 4.76
C LEU A 46 16.30 3.81 4.00
N LEU A 47 15.29 4.14 3.20
CA LEU A 47 14.50 3.13 2.48
C LEU A 47 15.39 2.21 1.64
N ALA A 48 16.21 2.76 0.74
CA ALA A 48 17.09 1.97 -0.13
C ALA A 48 18.00 1.00 0.64
N PRO A 49 18.83 1.45 1.62
CA PRO A 49 19.68 0.52 2.36
C PRO A 49 18.89 -0.49 3.21
N ILE A 50 17.71 -0.13 3.73
CA ILE A 50 16.84 -1.09 4.46
C ILE A 50 16.28 -2.15 3.51
N CYS A 51 15.76 -1.77 2.34
CA CYS A 51 15.27 -2.73 1.34
C CYS A 51 16.39 -3.68 0.89
N SER A 52 17.58 -3.16 0.60
CA SER A 52 18.74 -3.99 0.26
C SER A 52 19.12 -4.94 1.39
N ALA A 53 19.15 -4.46 2.64
CA ALA A 53 19.44 -5.32 3.79
C ALA A 53 18.41 -6.44 3.97
N VAL A 54 17.11 -6.14 3.84
CA VAL A 54 16.04 -7.15 3.90
C VAL A 54 16.22 -8.17 2.77
N ARG A 55 16.49 -7.71 1.55
CA ARG A 55 16.76 -8.58 0.40
C ARG A 55 17.92 -9.54 0.68
N ASP A 56 19.06 -9.00 1.05
CA ASP A 56 20.32 -9.74 1.16
C ASP A 56 20.30 -10.71 2.36
N LEU A 57 19.74 -10.28 3.49
CA LEU A 57 19.72 -11.07 4.73
C LEU A 57 18.64 -12.16 4.72
N ALA A 58 17.46 -11.90 4.16
CA ALA A 58 16.39 -12.92 4.08
C ALA A 58 16.48 -13.78 2.81
N GLY A 59 17.36 -13.43 1.86
CA GLY A 59 17.50 -14.11 0.57
C GLY A 59 16.30 -13.85 -0.35
N VAL A 60 15.73 -12.65 -0.31
CA VAL A 60 14.53 -12.31 -1.08
C VAL A 60 14.87 -12.10 -2.55
N GLY A 61 14.07 -12.68 -3.44
CA GLY A 61 14.21 -12.45 -4.89
C GLY A 61 13.95 -10.99 -5.26
N VAL A 62 12.80 -10.47 -4.85
CA VAL A 62 12.30 -9.14 -5.21
C VAL A 62 11.85 -8.36 -3.96
N THR A 63 12.24 -7.09 -3.90
CA THR A 63 11.77 -6.16 -2.86
C THR A 63 11.10 -4.95 -3.49
N VAL A 64 9.93 -4.60 -2.98
CA VAL A 64 9.23 -3.33 -3.23
C VAL A 64 9.10 -2.61 -1.91
N GLY A 65 9.17 -1.28 -1.90
CA GLY A 65 9.01 -0.55 -0.66
C GLY A 65 8.72 0.92 -0.81
N ALA A 66 8.38 1.55 0.30
CA ALA A 66 8.15 2.98 0.36
C ALA A 66 8.42 3.58 1.74
N SER A 67 8.83 4.84 1.75
CA SER A 67 8.81 5.67 2.95
C SER A 67 7.40 6.23 3.17
N ALA A 68 6.87 6.11 4.37
CA ALA A 68 5.54 6.58 4.74
C ALA A 68 5.57 7.43 6.02
N SER A 69 4.50 8.18 6.30
CA SER A 69 4.35 8.86 7.60
C SER A 69 4.12 7.89 8.77
N ALA A 70 3.57 6.72 8.46
CA ALA A 70 3.17 5.70 9.43
C ALA A 70 3.29 4.32 8.79
N VAL A 71 3.47 3.29 9.62
CA VAL A 71 3.40 1.89 9.18
C VAL A 71 2.44 1.08 10.04
N ILE A 72 1.92 0.01 9.47
CA ILE A 72 1.04 -0.94 10.16
C ILE A 72 1.73 -2.29 10.19
N GLY A 73 1.72 -2.94 11.35
CA GLY A 73 2.24 -4.28 11.54
C GLY A 73 1.84 -4.83 12.90
N ASN A 74 1.72 -6.15 13.03
CA ASN A 74 1.37 -6.83 14.29
C ASN A 74 0.12 -6.25 14.97
N GLY A 75 -0.92 -5.92 14.18
CA GLY A 75 -2.20 -5.41 14.67
C GLY A 75 -2.20 -3.98 15.19
N ARG A 76 -1.14 -3.20 14.97
CA ARG A 76 -1.04 -1.80 15.42
C ARG A 76 -0.49 -0.87 14.34
N VAL A 77 -0.83 0.40 14.49
CA VAL A 77 -0.27 1.52 13.72
C VAL A 77 0.89 2.12 14.51
N VAL A 78 2.01 2.39 13.84
CA VAL A 78 3.17 3.09 14.39
C VAL A 78 3.37 4.40 13.64
N GLU A 79 3.37 5.50 14.39
CA GLU A 79 3.50 6.87 13.91
C GLU A 79 4.62 7.59 14.68
N ASN A 80 5.24 8.60 14.07
CA ASN A 80 6.19 9.53 14.69
C ASN A 80 7.44 8.92 15.35
N THR A 81 7.69 7.63 15.12
CA THR A 81 8.84 6.90 15.67
C THR A 81 9.51 6.09 14.56
N PRO A 82 10.81 5.77 14.68
CA PRO A 82 11.49 4.93 13.70
C PRO A 82 10.81 3.57 13.64
N ALA A 83 10.37 3.16 12.45
CA ALA A 83 9.68 1.89 12.28
C ALA A 83 9.95 1.29 10.90
N ILE A 84 10.02 -0.04 10.86
CA ILE A 84 10.09 -0.85 9.64
C ILE A 84 8.96 -1.88 9.76
N SER A 85 8.08 -1.94 8.77
CA SER A 85 7.09 -3.01 8.62
C SER A 85 7.36 -3.75 7.34
N VAL A 86 7.44 -5.07 7.41
CA VAL A 86 7.67 -5.91 6.24
C VAL A 86 6.60 -6.97 6.16
N TRP A 87 6.06 -7.13 4.95
CA TRP A 87 5.32 -8.32 4.56
C TRP A 87 6.16 -9.09 3.56
N ALA A 88 6.32 -10.39 3.75
CA ALA A 88 7.08 -11.24 2.86
C ALA A 88 6.31 -12.52 2.56
N ALA A 89 6.50 -13.04 1.35
CA ALA A 89 5.79 -14.21 0.88
C ALA A 89 6.68 -15.15 0.08
N ILE A 90 6.30 -16.43 0.10
CA ILE A 90 6.74 -17.45 -0.84
C ILE A 90 5.59 -17.63 -1.83
N THR A 91 5.79 -17.09 -3.02
CA THR A 91 4.84 -17.10 -4.13
C THR A 91 5.26 -18.09 -5.21
N SER A 92 4.49 -18.17 -6.29
CA SER A 92 4.86 -18.91 -7.50
C SER A 92 5.65 -18.05 -8.49
N ALA A 93 5.32 -16.76 -8.55
CA ALA A 93 6.01 -15.75 -9.34
C ALA A 93 5.64 -14.37 -8.81
N ALA A 94 6.65 -13.54 -8.56
CA ALA A 94 6.50 -12.14 -8.22
C ALA A 94 7.27 -11.28 -9.21
N THR A 95 6.56 -10.45 -9.99
CA THR A 95 7.16 -9.57 -10.98
C THR A 95 7.09 -8.12 -10.50
N PRO A 96 8.23 -7.47 -10.23
CA PRO A 96 8.25 -6.07 -9.81
C PRO A 96 7.87 -5.13 -10.96
N PHE A 97 7.31 -3.98 -10.62
CA PHE A 97 7.10 -2.90 -11.57
C PHE A 97 7.17 -1.51 -10.95
N HIS A 98 7.45 -0.53 -11.81
CA HIS A 98 7.26 0.90 -11.55
C HIS A 98 6.30 1.44 -12.60
N LEU A 99 5.19 2.05 -12.16
CA LEU A 99 4.20 2.68 -13.02
C LEU A 99 4.41 4.19 -13.08
N SER A 100 4.39 4.73 -14.29
CA SER A 100 4.31 6.16 -14.54
C SER A 100 3.14 6.47 -15.49
N LEU A 101 2.67 7.72 -15.42
CA LEU A 101 1.61 8.25 -16.30
C LEU A 101 2.19 9.37 -17.16
N GLU A 102 2.36 9.10 -18.44
CA GLU A 102 2.95 10.04 -19.40
C GLU A 102 1.88 10.69 -20.29
N PRO A 103 1.95 12.01 -20.57
CA PRO A 103 1.06 12.62 -21.56
C PRO A 103 1.21 11.96 -22.93
N THR A 104 0.10 11.62 -23.57
CA THR A 104 0.12 11.02 -24.92
C THR A 104 0.24 12.05 -26.04
N GLY A 105 0.05 13.34 -25.72
CA GLY A 105 -0.04 14.43 -26.70
C GLY A 105 -1.37 14.48 -27.45
N ALA A 106 -2.33 13.61 -27.12
CA ALA A 106 -3.65 13.61 -27.74
C ALA A 106 -4.49 14.84 -27.33
N PRO A 107 -5.37 15.36 -28.22
CA PRO A 107 -6.34 16.39 -27.85
C PRO A 107 -7.20 15.88 -26.69
N GLY A 108 -7.14 16.54 -25.53
CA GLY A 108 -7.86 16.11 -24.32
C GLY A 108 -6.98 15.76 -23.11
N GLY A 109 -5.65 15.78 -23.27
CA GLY A 109 -4.73 15.61 -22.13
C GLY A 109 -4.66 14.19 -21.58
N GLU A 110 -4.97 13.19 -22.42
CA GLU A 110 -4.87 11.78 -22.06
C GLU A 110 -3.46 11.42 -21.59
N ARG A 111 -3.39 10.50 -20.62
CA ARG A 111 -2.13 9.96 -20.09
C ARG A 111 -2.07 8.46 -20.33
N ALA A 112 -0.95 7.97 -20.83
CA ALA A 112 -0.70 6.55 -21.00
C ALA A 112 0.07 6.00 -19.80
N MET A 113 -0.33 4.81 -19.37
CA MET A 113 0.38 4.02 -18.38
C MET A 113 1.65 3.41 -19.00
N ARG A 114 2.78 3.48 -18.28
CA ARG A 114 4.06 2.86 -18.62
C ARG A 114 4.57 1.97 -17.50
N GLY A 115 5.51 1.09 -17.83
CA GLY A 115 6.26 0.27 -16.88
C GLY A 115 5.60 -1.06 -16.47
N VAL A 116 4.43 -1.36 -17.05
CA VAL A 116 3.86 -2.71 -17.07
C VAL A 116 3.30 -2.99 -18.47
N GLU A 117 3.65 -4.15 -19.01
CA GLU A 117 3.16 -4.64 -20.30
C GLU A 117 1.85 -5.43 -20.14
N SER A 118 0.99 -5.39 -21.16
CA SER A 118 -0.29 -6.12 -21.17
C SER A 118 -0.09 -7.62 -20.92
N VAL A 119 0.96 -8.22 -21.49
CA VAL A 119 1.26 -9.65 -21.31
C VAL A 119 1.54 -9.99 -19.85
N GLN A 120 2.18 -9.09 -19.09
CA GLN A 120 2.44 -9.33 -17.67
C GLN A 120 1.13 -9.28 -16.86
N LEU A 121 0.21 -8.38 -17.22
CA LEU A 121 -1.10 -8.26 -16.58
C LEU A 121 -2.01 -9.45 -16.87
N GLU A 122 -1.94 -10.03 -18.07
CA GLU A 122 -2.72 -11.20 -18.48
C GLU A 122 -2.34 -12.48 -17.71
N HIS A 123 -1.10 -12.55 -17.21
CA HIS A 123 -0.60 -13.69 -16.45
C HIS A 123 -0.60 -13.45 -14.93
N ALA A 124 -1.13 -12.31 -14.47
CA ALA A 124 -1.18 -11.94 -13.06
C ALA A 124 -2.60 -12.06 -12.49
N ASP A 125 -2.72 -12.64 -11.31
CA ASP A 125 -4.00 -12.75 -10.60
C ASP A 125 -4.22 -11.62 -9.60
N ALA A 126 -3.13 -11.04 -9.13
CA ALA A 126 -3.14 -9.91 -8.24
C ALA A 126 -2.00 -8.92 -8.52
N ALA A 127 -2.25 -7.66 -8.20
CA ALA A 127 -1.25 -6.60 -8.18
C ALA A 127 -1.26 -5.94 -6.80
N PHE A 128 -0.10 -5.82 -6.14
CA PHE A 128 0.06 -4.99 -4.96
C PHE A 128 0.74 -3.67 -5.36
N VAL A 129 0.14 -2.53 -5.02
CA VAL A 129 0.55 -1.21 -5.49
C VAL A 129 0.77 -0.25 -4.33
N LEU A 130 1.90 0.46 -4.33
CA LEU A 130 2.18 1.60 -3.47
C LEU A 130 2.36 2.83 -4.36
N ALA A 131 1.43 3.77 -4.28
CA ALA A 131 1.42 4.96 -5.14
C ALA A 131 1.88 6.21 -4.39
N ALA A 132 2.61 7.09 -5.08
CA ALA A 132 2.90 8.42 -4.57
C ALA A 132 1.59 9.22 -4.35
N PRO A 133 1.56 10.17 -3.39
CA PRO A 133 0.37 10.98 -3.09
C PRO A 133 -0.26 11.71 -4.28
N ASP A 134 0.56 12.15 -5.23
CA ASP A 134 0.19 12.90 -6.43
C ASP A 134 -0.10 12.00 -7.64
N PHE A 135 0.05 10.68 -7.49
CA PHE A 135 -0.23 9.72 -8.54
C PHE A 135 -1.73 9.43 -8.65
N ALA A 136 -2.27 9.48 -9.87
CA ALA A 136 -3.69 9.24 -10.15
C ALA A 136 -4.05 7.73 -10.10
N LEU A 137 -3.87 7.10 -8.94
CA LEU A 137 -4.07 5.66 -8.74
C LEU A 137 -5.49 5.23 -9.10
N GLU A 138 -6.52 6.00 -8.73
CA GLU A 138 -7.93 5.69 -9.03
C GLU A 138 -8.18 5.54 -10.54
N ALA A 139 -7.61 6.44 -11.36
CA ALA A 139 -7.73 6.38 -12.81
C ALA A 139 -7.03 5.13 -13.38
N VAL A 140 -5.87 4.77 -12.84
CA VAL A 140 -5.14 3.55 -13.22
C VAL A 140 -5.94 2.30 -12.85
N VAL A 141 -6.47 2.25 -11.63
CA VAL A 141 -7.31 1.14 -11.15
C VAL A 141 -8.55 1.00 -12.04
N GLY A 142 -9.22 2.10 -12.40
CA GLY A 142 -10.36 2.08 -13.32
C GLY A 142 -10.00 1.57 -14.71
N ALA A 143 -8.88 2.02 -15.27
CA ALA A 143 -8.39 1.58 -16.58
C ALA A 143 -8.00 0.09 -16.58
N LEU A 144 -7.37 -0.40 -15.51
CA LEU A 144 -7.01 -1.81 -15.34
C LEU A 144 -8.26 -2.69 -15.20
N HIS A 145 -9.24 -2.31 -14.38
CA HIS A 145 -10.48 -3.08 -14.25
C HIS A 145 -11.25 -3.18 -15.57
N GLY A 146 -11.22 -2.13 -16.40
CA GLY A 146 -11.87 -2.13 -17.71
C GLY A 146 -11.23 -3.09 -18.73
N ARG A 147 -9.95 -3.43 -18.58
CA ARG A 147 -9.17 -4.26 -19.53
C ARG A 147 -8.79 -5.65 -18.99
N HIS A 148 -8.61 -5.74 -17.68
CA HIS A 148 -8.14 -6.92 -16.94
C HIS A 148 -9.01 -7.13 -15.70
N SER A 149 -10.31 -7.37 -15.89
CA SER A 149 -11.29 -7.50 -14.79
C SER A 149 -11.04 -8.67 -13.83
N HIS A 150 -10.18 -9.61 -14.19
CA HIS A 150 -9.75 -10.72 -13.33
C HIS A 150 -8.65 -10.30 -12.32
N LEU A 151 -7.92 -9.22 -12.62
CA LEU A 151 -6.79 -8.78 -11.82
C LEU A 151 -7.28 -8.14 -10.52
N ARG A 152 -6.91 -8.73 -9.39
CA ARG A 152 -7.20 -8.16 -8.06
C ARG A 152 -6.14 -7.13 -7.70
N ILE A 153 -6.54 -5.89 -7.46
CA ILE A 153 -5.60 -4.85 -7.08
C ILE A 153 -5.67 -4.66 -5.56
N ALA A 154 -4.51 -4.59 -4.91
CA ALA A 154 -4.33 -4.36 -3.49
C ALA A 154 -3.29 -3.25 -3.26
N GLY A 155 -3.26 -2.71 -2.04
CA GLY A 155 -2.40 -1.58 -1.68
C GLY A 155 -3.12 -0.25 -1.80
N GLY A 156 -2.40 0.82 -2.11
CA GLY A 156 -2.96 2.16 -2.14
C GLY A 156 -1.93 3.27 -2.20
N THR A 157 -2.41 4.48 -1.94
CA THR A 157 -1.58 5.69 -1.87
C THR A 157 -0.82 5.75 -0.56
N ILE A 158 0.48 5.96 -0.65
CA ILE A 158 1.38 6.13 0.49
C ILE A 158 1.08 7.48 1.15
N SER A 159 1.00 7.50 2.48
CA SER A 159 0.88 8.77 3.20
C SER A 159 2.20 9.54 3.16
N ALA A 160 2.14 10.80 2.71
CA ALA A 160 3.30 11.68 2.67
C ALA A 160 3.93 11.78 4.06
N GLY A 161 5.18 11.33 4.19
CA GLY A 161 5.98 11.45 5.41
C GLY A 161 6.46 12.89 5.67
N ALA A 162 7.25 13.07 6.71
CA ALA A 162 7.91 14.36 7.00
C ALA A 162 8.97 14.76 5.94
N ALA A 163 9.39 13.81 5.09
CA ALA A 163 10.27 14.07 3.97
C ALA A 163 9.56 14.86 2.87
N GLN A 164 10.31 15.70 2.14
CA GLN A 164 9.75 16.52 1.06
C GLN A 164 9.22 15.69 -0.12
N THR A 165 9.79 14.50 -0.34
CA THR A 165 9.39 13.58 -1.40
C THR A 165 9.24 12.16 -0.85
N THR A 166 8.21 11.46 -1.32
CA THR A 166 8.00 10.04 -1.00
C THR A 166 9.06 9.23 -1.72
N GLN A 167 9.87 8.48 -0.97
CA GLN A 167 10.79 7.50 -1.54
C GLN A 167 10.02 6.22 -1.82
N MET A 168 10.20 5.67 -3.01
CA MET A 168 9.67 4.37 -3.42
C MET A 168 10.79 3.52 -3.99
N TRP A 169 10.76 2.23 -3.69
CA TRP A 169 11.80 1.29 -4.06
C TRP A 169 11.19 0.13 -4.82
N VAL A 170 11.85 -0.28 -5.90
CA VAL A 170 11.50 -1.49 -6.64
C VAL A 170 12.75 -2.09 -7.26
N ASP A 171 13.03 -3.35 -6.93
CA ASP A 171 14.10 -4.17 -7.51
C ASP A 171 15.45 -3.45 -7.73
N GLY A 172 15.97 -2.83 -6.67
CA GLY A 172 17.28 -2.17 -6.73
C GLY A 172 17.25 -0.70 -7.15
N GLN A 173 16.08 -0.17 -7.53
CA GLN A 173 15.92 1.20 -8.01
C GLN A 173 15.10 2.05 -7.03
N LEU A 174 15.55 3.29 -6.82
CA LEU A 174 14.85 4.30 -6.02
C LEU A 174 14.11 5.27 -6.94
N HIS A 175 12.84 5.48 -6.67
CA HIS A 175 11.92 6.36 -7.39
C HIS A 175 11.33 7.41 -6.43
N HIS A 176 10.88 8.53 -7.00
CA HIS A 176 10.26 9.64 -6.26
C HIS A 176 8.89 10.04 -6.81
N ASP A 177 8.42 9.35 -7.85
CA ASP A 177 7.17 9.59 -8.54
C ASP A 177 6.54 8.27 -8.99
N GLY A 178 5.27 8.33 -9.36
CA GLY A 178 4.56 7.18 -9.91
C GLY A 178 4.00 6.25 -8.84
N ALA A 179 3.99 4.96 -9.14
CA ALA A 179 3.67 3.91 -8.20
C ALA A 179 4.62 2.73 -8.37
N VAL A 180 4.93 2.01 -7.30
CA VAL A 180 5.72 0.78 -7.34
C VAL A 180 4.89 -0.40 -6.89
N GLY A 181 5.21 -1.60 -7.36
CA GLY A 181 4.37 -2.74 -7.02
C GLY A 181 4.92 -4.10 -7.45
N LEU A 182 4.12 -5.11 -7.13
CA LEU A 182 4.35 -6.51 -7.48
C LEU A 182 3.13 -7.03 -8.23
N LEU A 183 3.36 -7.66 -9.38
CA LEU A 183 2.40 -8.59 -9.98
C LEU A 183 2.64 -9.98 -9.40
N LEU A 184 1.58 -10.62 -8.96
CA LEU A 184 1.59 -11.97 -8.38
C LEU A 184 0.83 -12.89 -9.32
N GLY A 185 1.52 -13.91 -9.86
CA GLY A 185 0.92 -14.93 -10.71
C GLY A 185 0.50 -16.17 -9.92
N ALA A 186 -0.59 -16.84 -10.29
CA ALA A 186 -0.98 -18.12 -9.71
C ALA A 186 -0.33 -19.32 -10.41
N GLN A 187 0.11 -20.28 -9.61
CA GLN A 187 0.19 -21.69 -10.02
C GLN A 187 -0.75 -22.57 -9.19
N ASP A 188 -1.12 -22.14 -7.98
CA ASP A 188 -2.00 -22.88 -7.07
C ASP A 188 -3.24 -22.06 -6.73
N ASP A 189 -4.39 -22.72 -6.59
CA ASP A 189 -5.77 -22.22 -6.30
C ASP A 189 -5.95 -21.23 -5.11
N HIS A 190 -4.85 -20.71 -4.56
CA HIS A 190 -4.82 -19.79 -3.43
C HIS A 190 -4.45 -18.39 -3.88
N VAL A 191 -5.43 -17.68 -4.45
CA VAL A 191 -5.30 -16.26 -4.73
C VAL A 191 -5.48 -15.46 -3.42
N PRO A 192 -4.61 -14.48 -3.11
CA PRO A 192 -4.82 -13.57 -1.99
C PRO A 192 -6.21 -12.92 -2.06
N ALA A 193 -7.00 -13.11 -1.02
CA ALA A 193 -8.21 -12.33 -0.83
C ALA A 193 -7.79 -10.91 -0.41
N ALA A 194 -7.81 -9.98 -1.36
CA ALA A 194 -7.64 -8.57 -1.08
C ALA A 194 -9.02 -7.90 -1.09
N ALA A 195 -9.37 -7.25 0.02
CA ALA A 195 -10.47 -6.32 0.08
C ALA A 195 -9.88 -4.93 0.34
N THR A 196 -9.82 -4.12 -0.70
CA THR A 196 -9.30 -2.75 -0.63
C THR A 196 -10.36 -1.77 -1.13
N ALA A 197 -10.62 -0.75 -0.32
CA ALA A 197 -11.32 0.44 -0.78
C ALA A 197 -10.26 1.37 -1.39
N HIS A 198 -10.16 1.41 -2.72
CA HIS A 198 -9.20 2.26 -3.44
C HIS A 198 -9.66 3.72 -3.53
N GLY A 199 -10.26 4.23 -2.46
CA GLY A 199 -10.85 5.56 -2.42
C GLY A 199 -11.88 5.65 -1.32
N ALA A 200 -12.04 6.86 -0.78
CA ALA A 200 -13.12 7.23 0.11
C ALA A 200 -13.88 8.39 -0.55
N SER A 201 -14.91 8.08 -1.33
CA SER A 201 -15.81 9.12 -1.80
C SER A 201 -16.62 9.60 -0.59
N PRO A 202 -16.68 10.91 -0.30
CA PRO A 202 -17.48 11.41 0.81
C PRO A 202 -18.95 10.99 0.63
N VAL A 203 -19.54 10.46 1.68
CA VAL A 203 -20.94 10.02 1.68
C VAL A 203 -21.72 10.93 2.62
N GLY A 204 -22.79 11.54 2.12
CA GLY A 204 -23.68 12.42 2.90
C GLY A 204 -23.12 13.81 3.18
N GLN A 205 -23.74 14.51 4.14
CA GLN A 205 -23.32 15.85 4.55
C GLN A 205 -22.13 15.78 5.52
N ALA A 206 -21.22 16.77 5.41
CA ALA A 206 -20.11 16.90 6.34
C ALA A 206 -20.61 17.09 7.79
N MET A 207 -20.11 16.26 8.71
CA MET A 207 -20.49 16.30 10.13
C MET A 207 -19.32 16.79 10.99
N VAL A 208 -19.60 17.69 11.92
CA VAL A 208 -18.60 18.18 12.87
C VAL A 208 -18.37 17.13 13.97
N VAL A 209 -17.10 16.82 14.28
CA VAL A 209 -16.75 16.03 15.46
C VAL A 209 -17.05 16.86 16.70
N THR A 210 -18.00 16.41 17.52
CA THR A 210 -18.48 17.13 18.70
C THR A 210 -18.04 16.49 20.01
N ALA A 211 -17.60 15.22 19.99
CA ALA A 211 -16.90 14.58 21.09
C ALA A 211 -15.97 13.47 20.59
N ALA A 212 -14.80 13.35 21.21
CA ALA A 212 -13.84 12.28 20.96
C ALA A 212 -13.08 11.93 22.24
N VAL A 213 -12.66 10.67 22.37
CA VAL A 213 -11.78 10.18 23.43
C VAL A 213 -10.60 9.47 22.79
N GLY A 214 -9.40 10.06 22.90
CA GLY A 214 -8.22 9.56 22.20
C GLY A 214 -8.46 9.48 20.68
N ARG A 215 -8.31 8.28 20.10
CA ARG A 215 -8.52 7.99 18.67
C ARG A 215 -9.96 7.57 18.33
N SER A 216 -10.89 7.68 19.28
CA SER A 216 -12.28 7.26 19.10
C SER A 216 -13.21 8.46 19.01
N VAL A 217 -13.90 8.61 17.88
CA VAL A 217 -14.96 9.61 17.70
C VAL A 217 -16.22 9.11 18.41
N GLN A 218 -16.71 9.88 19.38
CA GLN A 218 -17.85 9.52 20.22
C GLN A 218 -19.14 10.21 19.77
N ALA A 219 -19.03 11.43 19.23
CA ALA A 219 -20.18 12.18 18.73
C ALA A 219 -19.88 12.97 17.45
N LEU A 220 -20.83 12.91 16.53
CA LEU A 220 -20.86 13.62 15.24
C LEU A 220 -22.13 14.46 15.16
N ALA A 221 -21.97 15.75 14.83
CA ALA A 221 -23.06 16.72 14.73
C ALA A 221 -24.00 16.74 15.96
N GLY A 222 -23.44 16.57 17.16
CA GLY A 222 -24.19 16.58 18.43
C GLY A 222 -24.93 15.28 18.76
N ALA A 223 -24.82 14.24 17.93
CA ALA A 223 -25.39 12.91 18.18
C ALA A 223 -24.29 11.87 18.39
N LYS A 224 -24.61 10.71 18.97
CA LYS A 224 -23.65 9.59 19.07
C LYS A 224 -23.14 9.21 17.68
N ALA A 225 -21.85 8.92 17.58
CA ALA A 225 -21.20 8.61 16.31
C ALA A 225 -21.85 7.40 15.60
N THR A 226 -22.27 6.38 16.35
CA THR A 226 -23.01 5.22 15.82
C THR A 226 -24.34 5.62 15.22
N ASP A 227 -25.12 6.47 15.89
CA ASP A 227 -26.44 6.89 15.41
C ASP A 227 -26.33 7.79 14.17
N ALA A 228 -25.25 8.57 14.07
CA ALA A 228 -24.91 9.34 12.88
C ALA A 228 -24.53 8.42 11.70
N LEU A 229 -23.75 7.38 11.96
CA LEU A 229 -23.37 6.38 10.96
C LEU A 229 -24.57 5.55 10.49
N ASP A 230 -25.40 5.08 11.42
CA ASP A 230 -26.62 4.34 11.09
C ASP A 230 -27.57 5.18 10.23
N ARG A 231 -27.73 6.47 10.54
CA ARG A 231 -28.50 7.38 9.68
C ARG A 231 -27.90 7.55 8.29
N LEU A 232 -26.58 7.52 8.18
CA LEU A 232 -25.90 7.65 6.88
C LEU A 232 -26.01 6.37 6.04
N VAL A 233 -25.88 5.20 6.67
CA VAL A 233 -25.82 3.90 6.00
C VAL A 233 -27.21 3.28 5.80
N LEU A 234 -28.13 3.48 6.74
CA LEU A 234 -29.46 2.87 6.78
C LEU A 234 -30.60 3.89 6.53
N GLY A 235 -30.29 5.19 6.52
CA GLY A 235 -31.27 6.23 6.26
C GLY A 235 -31.69 6.31 4.78
N PRO A 236 -32.80 7.00 4.49
CA PRO A 236 -33.23 7.22 3.11
C PRO A 236 -32.15 7.99 2.31
N THR A 237 -31.95 7.57 1.06
CA THR A 237 -30.89 7.99 0.13
C THR A 237 -30.82 9.51 -0.11
N GLU A 238 -31.84 10.27 0.29
CA GLU A 238 -31.92 11.73 0.17
C GLU A 238 -30.94 12.50 1.09
N LEU A 239 -30.28 11.82 2.04
CA LEU A 239 -29.19 12.41 2.84
C LEU A 239 -27.82 12.35 2.14
N LEU A 240 -27.72 11.67 0.99
CA LEU A 240 -26.56 11.70 0.12
C LEU A 240 -26.58 13.03 -0.64
N GLY A 241 -25.80 14.00 -0.17
CA GLY A 241 -25.62 15.28 -0.85
C GLY A 241 -25.13 15.11 -2.30
N PRO A 242 -25.07 16.21 -3.09
CA PRO A 242 -24.63 16.13 -4.48
C PRO A 242 -23.28 15.43 -4.58
N GLN A 243 -23.20 14.43 -5.45
CA GLN A 243 -21.94 13.82 -5.87
C GLN A 243 -21.18 14.90 -6.66
N TRP A 244 -20.08 15.40 -6.09
CA TRP A 244 -19.20 16.36 -6.76
C TRP A 244 -18.33 15.67 -7.80
#